data_AF-A0A820KBS8-F1
#
_entry.id   AF-A0A820KBS8-F1
#
_cell.length_a   1.000
_cell.length_b   1.000
_cell.length_c   1.000
_cell.angle_alpha   90.00
_cell.angle_beta   90.00
_cell.angle_gamma   90.00
#
_symmetry.space_group_name_H-M   'P 1'
#
loop_
_entity.id
_entity.type
_entity.pdbx_description
1 polymer ?
#
loop_
_entity_poly.entity_id
_entity_poly.type
_entity_poly.pdbx_seq_one_letter_code
_entity_poly.pdbx_strand_id
1 'polypeptide(L)' 'EHIAHLINLPQDVVEKKLSQMILDKKPIGILDQGSSNIVIFDETPSDTQYQDALVIIQNMSKVVDTLFSKTK' A
#
# COMPACT_ATOMS: atom_id res chain seq x y z
N GLU A 1 -24.34 -5.59 -0.39
CA GLU A 1 -25.59 -5.23 -1.14
C GLU A 1 -25.91 -3.73 -1.25
N HIS A 2 -25.74 -2.90 -0.20
CA HIS A 2 -26.17 -1.50 -0.22
C HIS A 2 -25.66 -0.69 -1.43
N ILE A 3 -24.36 -0.79 -1.73
CA ILE A 3 -23.74 -0.06 -2.86
C ILE A 3 -24.29 -0.56 -4.20
N ALA A 4 -24.45 -1.87 -4.38
CA ALA A 4 -24.98 -2.47 -5.60
C ALA A 4 -26.42 -2.01 -5.90
N HIS A 5 -27.24 -1.86 -4.84
CA HIS A 5 -28.59 -1.29 -4.93
C HIS A 5 -28.58 0.20 -5.28
N LEU A 6 -27.70 0.99 -4.67
CA LEU A 6 -27.60 2.43 -4.93
C LEU A 6 -27.22 2.75 -6.39
N ILE A 7 -26.33 1.95 -6.97
CA ILE A 7 -25.85 2.15 -8.35
C ILE A 7 -26.55 1.25 -9.38
N ASN A 8 -27.54 0.47 -8.94
CA ASN A 8 -28.37 -0.42 -9.74
C ASN A 8 -27.56 -1.35 -10.67
N LEU A 9 -26.56 -2.02 -10.11
CA LEU A 9 -25.70 -2.98 -10.81
C LEU A 9 -25.62 -4.32 -10.06
N PRO A 10 -25.36 -5.45 -10.75
CA PRO A 10 -25.15 -6.73 -10.10
C PRO A 10 -23.95 -6.69 -9.14
N GLN A 11 -24.08 -7.34 -7.99
CA GLN A 11 -23.06 -7.34 -6.93
C GLN A 11 -21.68 -7.75 -7.45
N ASP A 12 -21.59 -8.82 -8.25
CA ASP A 12 -20.33 -9.31 -8.82
C ASP A 12 -19.60 -8.26 -9.66
N VAL A 13 -20.35 -7.45 -10.41
CA VAL A 13 -19.79 -6.39 -11.27
C VAL A 13 -19.22 -5.26 -10.40
N VAL A 14 -19.94 -4.93 -9.34
CA VAL A 14 -19.56 -3.87 -8.38
C VAL A 14 -18.31 -4.29 -7.61
N GLU A 15 -18.29 -5.50 -7.08
CA GLU A 15 -17.12 -6.05 -6.37
C GLU A 15 -15.88 -6.08 -7.27
N LYS A 16 -16.01 -6.61 -8.49
CA LYS A 16 -14.88 -6.66 -9.44
C LYS A 16 -14.34 -5.27 -9.76
N LYS A 17 -15.22 -4.28 -9.93
CA LYS A 17 -14.80 -2.90 -10.22
C LYS A 17 -14.13 -2.25 -9.02
N LEU A 18 -14.63 -2.48 -7.81
CA LEU A 18 -14.04 -1.97 -6.58
C LEU A 18 -12.67 -2.59 -6.29
N SER A 19 -12.52 -3.91 -6.49
CA SER A 19 -11.22 -4.57 -6.43
C SER A 19 -10.23 -3.94 -7.41
N GLN A 20 -10.66 -3.66 -8.64
CA GLN A 20 -9.82 -2.95 -9.60
C GLN A 20 -9.45 -1.54 -9.13
N MET A 21 -10.39 -0.79 -8.55
CA MET A 21 -10.12 0.56 -8.06
C MET A 21 -9.13 0.57 -6.89
N ILE A 22 -9.24 -0.39 -5.97
CA ILE A 22 -8.28 -0.58 -4.87
C ILE A 22 -6.89 -0.91 -5.42
N LEU A 23 -6.78 -1.76 -6.45
CA LEU A 23 -5.52 -2.07 -7.13
C LEU A 23 -4.93 -0.85 -7.85
N ASP A 24 -5.77 -0.01 -8.44
CA ASP A 24 -5.39 1.27 -9.05
C ASP A 24 -4.97 2.32 -8.00
N LYS A 25 -5.04 2.00 -6.71
CA LYS A 25 -4.78 2.91 -5.57
C LYS A 25 -5.64 4.18 -5.58
N LYS A 26 -6.87 4.12 -6.12
CA LYS A 26 -7.78 5.26 -6.14
C LYS A 26 -8.40 5.49 -4.75
N PRO A 27 -9.10 4.51 -4.15
CA PRO A 27 -9.31 4.45 -2.73
C PRO A 27 -8.25 3.54 -2.07
N ILE A 28 -7.73 3.95 -0.93
CA ILE A 28 -6.99 3.05 -0.03
C ILE A 28 -8.05 2.30 0.78
N GLY A 29 -8.16 0.99 0.58
CA GLY A 29 -9.25 0.23 1.16
C GLY A 29 -9.08 -1.26 1.02
N ILE A 30 -9.88 -2.01 1.77
CA ILE A 30 -9.99 -3.47 1.68
C ILE A 30 -11.45 -3.82 1.38
N LEU A 31 -11.63 -4.78 0.48
CA LEU A 31 -12.92 -5.41 0.22
C LEU A 31 -13.00 -6.72 1.03
N ASP A 32 -13.95 -6.81 1.96
CA ASP A 32 -14.29 -8.06 2.66
C ASP A 32 -15.48 -8.71 1.96
N GLN A 33 -15.19 -9.73 1.15
CA GLN A 33 -16.18 -10.51 0.42
C GLN A 33 -16.99 -11.46 1.32
N GLY A 34 -16.49 -11.81 2.52
CA GLY A 34 -17.23 -12.65 3.47
C GLY A 34 -18.34 -11.88 4.17
N SER A 35 -18.10 -10.61 4.47
CA SER A 35 -19.07 -9.72 5.14
C SER A 35 -19.79 -8.77 4.18
N SER A 36 -19.48 -8.80 2.88
CA SER A 36 -20.00 -7.87 1.85
C SER A 36 -19.77 -6.38 2.21
N ASN A 37 -18.66 -6.08 2.88
CA ASN A 37 -18.31 -4.75 3.39
C ASN A 37 -17.05 -4.21 2.72
N ILE A 38 -16.96 -2.89 2.59
CA ILE A 38 -15.75 -2.19 2.15
C ILE A 38 -15.29 -1.33 3.31
N VAL A 39 -14.01 -1.46 3.65
CA VAL A 39 -13.36 -0.58 4.61
C VAL A 39 -12.45 0.35 3.84
N ILE A 40 -12.74 1.65 3.90
CA ILE A 40 -11.92 2.70 3.31
C ILE A 40 -11.05 3.27 4.43
N PHE A 41 -9.77 3.41 4.14
CA PHE A 41 -8.80 4.03 5.03
C PHE A 41 -8.49 5.44 4.55
N ASP A 42 -8.26 6.34 5.49
CA ASP A 42 -7.67 7.63 5.17
C ASP A 42 -6.24 7.44 4.65
N GLU A 43 -5.82 8.33 3.76
CA GLU A 43 -4.42 8.39 3.36
C GLU A 43 -3.56 8.66 4.59
N THR A 44 -2.79 7.64 4.98
CA THR A 44 -1.72 7.84 5.95
C THR A 44 -0.56 8.49 5.21
N PRO A 45 -0.01 9.62 5.72
CA PRO A 45 1.19 10.18 5.15
C PRO A 45 2.28 9.11 5.15
N SER A 46 3.00 8.97 4.04
CA SER A 46 4.05 7.95 3.94
C SER A 46 5.06 8.18 5.06
N ASP A 47 5.19 7.21 5.97
CA ASP A 47 6.23 7.25 6.99
C ASP A 47 7.59 7.04 6.32
N THR A 48 8.36 8.12 6.21
CA THR A 48 9.69 8.10 5.61
C THR A 48 10.73 7.51 6.54
N GLN A 49 10.47 7.36 7.85
CA GLN A 49 11.48 6.95 8.83
C GLN A 49 12.08 5.58 8.51
N TYR A 50 11.27 4.64 8.01
CA TYR A 50 11.77 3.33 7.58
C TYR A 50 12.69 3.43 6.36
N GLN A 51 12.35 4.30 5.39
CA GLN A 51 13.20 4.54 4.22
C GLN A 51 14.51 5.20 4.64
N ASP A 52 14.43 6.20 5.52
CA ASP A 52 15.59 6.91 6.06
C ASP A 52 16.52 5.95 6.83
N ALA A 53 15.96 5.05 7.64
CA ALA A 53 16.71 4.01 8.34
C ALA A 53 17.43 3.06 7.37
N LEU A 54 16.78 2.65 6.27
CA LEU A 54 17.41 1.83 5.23
C LEU A 54 18.57 2.56 4.54
N VAL A 55 18.41 3.85 4.25
CA VAL A 55 19.49 4.68 3.67
C VAL A 55 20.68 4.79 4.63
N ILE A 56 20.43 4.96 5.93
CA ILE A 56 21.47 5.00 6.95
C ILE A 56 22.25 3.67 6.96
N ILE A 57 21.56 2.53 6.97
CA ILE A 57 22.20 1.20 6.95
C ILE A 57 23.09 1.04 5.71
N GLN A 58 22.58 1.43 4.52
CA GLN A 58 23.35 1.37 3.28
C GLN A 58 24.58 2.27 3.30
N ASN A 59 24.46 3.48 3.85
CA ASN A 59 25.58 4.41 3.97
C ASN A 59 26.65 3.87 4.94
N MET A 60 26.25 3.22 6.04
CA MET A 60 27.19 2.56 6.94
C MET A 60 27.96 1.42 6.26
N SER A 61 27.29 0.61 5.43
CA SER A 61 27.98 -0.42 4.63
C SER A 61 29.06 0.20 3.73
N LYS A 62 28.73 1.28 3.00
CA LYS A 62 29.68 1.98 2.11
C LYS A 62 30.87 2.57 2.87
N VAL A 63 30.65 3.09 4.08
CA VAL A 63 31.72 3.63 4.92
C VAL A 63 32.66 2.50 5.36
N VAL A 64 32.13 1.36 5.77
CA VAL A 64 32.92 0.18 6.14
C VAL A 64 33.76 -0.31 4.95
N ASP A 65 33.16 -0.43 3.76
CA ASP A 65 33.87 -0.83 2.54
C ASP A 65 35.00 0.15 2.20
N THR A 66 34.73 1.46 2.33
CA THR A 66 35.72 2.52 2.10
C THR A 66 36.87 2.42 3.10
N LEU A 67 36.60 2.17 4.38
CA LEU A 67 37.63 1.99 5.40
C LEU A 67 38.51 0.78 5.07
N PHE A 68 37.91 -0.37 4.78
CA PHE A 68 38.65 -1.57 4.37
C PHE A 68 39.52 -1.35 3.12
N SER A 69 39.02 -0.59 2.15
CA SER A 69 39.80 -0.26 0.94
C SER A 69 41.00 0.64 1.21
N LYS A 70 40.97 1.46 2.26
CA LYS A 70 42.05 2.40 2.62
C LYS A 70 43.14 1.78 3.49
N THR A 71 42.82 0.71 4.23
CA THR A 71 43.80 -0.02 5.07
C THR A 71 44.59 -1.09 4.31
N LYS A 72 44.28 -1.30 3.03
CA LYS A 72 44.98 -2.20 2.12
C LYS A 72 45.95 -1.43 1.24
#